data_AF-A0A519JSQ1-F1
#
_entry.id   AF-A0A519JSQ1-F1
#
_cell.length_a   1.000
_cell.length_b   1.000
_cell.length_c   1.000
_cell.angle_alpha   90.00
_cell.angle_beta   90.00
_cell.angle_gamma   90.00
#
_symmetry.space_group_name_H-M   'P 1'
#
loop_
_entity.id
_entity.type
_entity.pdbx_description
1 polymer ?
#
loop_
_entity_poly.entity_id
_entity_poly.type
_entity_poly.pdbx_seq_one_letter_code
_entity_poly.pdbx_strand_id
1 'polypeptide(L)' 'MNHELALQKALIAHLTADAAVQTLLGDRLWDAAPDAPTYPHLLIGRSESRSLPAEGGAIEHLLTLTVVSRFQGAEEAKA' A
#
# COMPACT_ATOMS: atom_id res chain seq x y z
N MET A 1 -15.19 13.63 -7.99
CA MET A 1 -13.97 12.82 -8.18
C MET A 1 -13.75 12.03 -6.91
N ASN A 2 -13.50 10.73 -6.95
CA ASN A 2 -13.26 9.95 -5.73
C ASN A 2 -11.77 10.06 -5.35
N HIS A 3 -11.46 10.90 -4.36
CA HIS A 3 -10.08 11.19 -3.93
C HIS A 3 -9.37 9.95 -3.39
N GLU A 4 -10.08 9.06 -2.68
CA GLU A 4 -9.53 7.82 -2.14
C GLU A 4 -9.09 6.89 -3.28
N LEU A 5 -9.95 6.69 -4.28
CA LEU A 5 -9.62 5.88 -5.45
C LEU A 5 -8.46 6.48 -6.26
N ALA A 6 -8.39 7.81 -6.37
CA ALA A 6 -7.30 8.49 -7.06
C ALA A 6 -5.96 8.25 -6.36
N LEU A 7 -5.91 8.39 -5.03
CA LEU A 7 -4.71 8.12 -4.25
C LEU A 7 -4.30 6.65 -4.35
N GLN A 8 -5.23 5.71 -4.20
CA GLN A 8 -4.94 4.29 -4.26
C GLN A 8 -4.35 3.90 -5.62
N LYS A 9 -4.91 4.40 -6.73
CA LYS A 9 -4.36 4.16 -8.07
C LYS A 9 -2.96 4.73 -8.25
N ALA A 10 -2.74 5.96 -7.78
CA ALA A 10 -1.43 6.60 -7.86
C ALA A 10 -0.38 5.83 -7.05
N LEU A 11 -0.76 5.35 -5.87
CA LEU A 11 0.13 4.56 -5.02
C LEU A 11 0.46 3.20 -5.66
N ILE A 12 -0.53 2.47 -6.17
CA ILE A 12 -0.31 1.20 -6.87
C ILE A 12 0.64 1.43 -8.05
N ALA A 13 0.36 2.44 -8.88
CA ALA A 13 1.21 2.78 -10.02
C ALA A 13 2.65 3.06 -9.57
N HIS A 14 2.84 3.85 -8.51
CA HIS A 14 4.15 4.14 -7.95
C HIS A 14 4.89 2.89 -7.46
N LEU A 15 4.24 2.05 -6.65
CA LEU A 15 4.82 0.81 -6.11
C LEU A 15 5.15 -0.21 -7.22
N THR A 16 4.30 -0.30 -8.24
CA THR A 16 4.56 -1.21 -9.38
C THR A 16 5.68 -0.72 -10.31
N ALA A 17 5.96 0.58 -10.31
CA ALA A 17 7.04 1.17 -11.10
C ALA A 17 8.39 1.19 -10.36
N ASP A 18 8.40 0.99 -9.04
CA ASP A 18 9.61 1.02 -8.23
C ASP A 18 10.42 -0.28 -8.37
N ALA A 19 11.68 -0.15 -8.80
CA ALA A 19 12.54 -1.30 -9.08
C ALA A 19 12.89 -2.11 -7.82
N ALA A 20 13.03 -1.47 -6.66
CA ALA A 20 13.33 -2.16 -5.40
C ALA A 20 12.12 -2.97 -4.92
N VAL A 21 10.92 -2.37 -4.99
CA VAL A 21 9.66 -3.07 -4.70
C VAL A 21 9.45 -4.23 -5.66
N GLN A 22 9.70 -4.05 -6.96
CA GLN A 22 9.59 -5.14 -7.94
C GLN A 22 10.58 -6.26 -7.69
N THR A 23 11.80 -5.94 -7.25
CA THR A 23 12.81 -6.96 -6.89
C THR A 23 12.37 -7.80 -5.70
N LEU A 24 11.72 -7.19 -4.69
CA LEU A 24 11.32 -7.87 -3.46
C LEU A 24 9.96 -8.56 -3.56
N LEU A 25 8.99 -7.93 -4.22
CA LEU A 25 7.58 -8.35 -4.21
C LEU A 25 7.07 -8.78 -5.59
N GLY A 26 7.62 -8.23 -6.68
CA GLY A 26 7.08 -8.46 -8.02
C GLY A 26 5.61 -8.06 -8.11
N ASP A 27 4.75 -9.04 -8.41
CA ASP A 27 3.29 -8.92 -8.52
C ASP A 27 2.54 -9.21 -7.21
N ARG A 28 3.25 -9.40 -6.09
CA ARG A 28 2.68 -9.77 -4.77
C ARG A 28 2.15 -8.58 -3.98
N LEU A 29 1.35 -7.75 -4.63
CA LEU A 29 0.69 -6.58 -4.05
C LEU A 29 -0.82 -6.72 -4.27
N TRP A 30 -1.58 -6.80 -3.18
CA TRP A 30 -3.03 -7.05 -3.24
C TRP A 30 -3.79 -6.21 -2.22
N ASP A 31 -5.10 -6.04 -2.42
CA ASP A 31 -6.01 -5.56 -1.37
C ASP A 31 -6.47 -6.70 -0.44
N ALA A 32 -6.61 -7.90 -1.00
CA ALA A 32 -6.81 -9.15 -0.30
C ALA A 32 -5.85 -10.23 -0.85
N ALA A 33 -5.06 -10.84 0.03
CA ALA A 33 -4.18 -11.94 -0.37
C ALA A 33 -4.96 -13.14 -0.92
N PRO A 34 -4.42 -13.88 -1.90
CA PRO A 34 -4.95 -15.18 -2.30
C PRO A 34 -4.83 -16.21 -1.16
N ASP A 35 -5.55 -17.33 -1.25
CA ASP A 35 -5.60 -18.36 -0.20
C ASP A 35 -4.24 -18.91 0.22
N ALA A 36 -3.30 -19.00 -0.73
CA ALA A 36 -1.92 -19.46 -0.49
C ALA A 36 -0.92 -18.43 -1.03
N PRO A 37 -0.70 -17.30 -0.32
CA PRO A 37 0.16 -16.24 -0.80
C PRO A 37 1.63 -16.65 -0.68
N THR A 38 2.43 -16.22 -1.64
CA THR A 38 3.89 -16.28 -1.54
C THR A 38 4.38 -15.09 -0.70
N TYR A 39 5.51 -15.24 -0.01
CA TYR A 39 6.09 -14.25 0.89
C TYR A 39 7.47 -13.79 0.37
N PRO A 40 7.90 -12.56 0.67
CA PRO A 40 7.09 -11.49 1.28
C PRO A 40 6.03 -10.95 0.30
N HIS A 41 4.95 -10.38 0.85
CA HIS A 41 3.91 -9.69 0.09
C HIS A 41 3.44 -8.43 0.81
N LEU A 42 2.77 -7.55 0.06
CA LEU A 42 2.18 -6.31 0.57
C LEU A 42 0.66 -6.34 0.42
N LEU A 43 -0.04 -6.01 1.50
CA LEU A 43 -1.46 -5.73 1.50
C LEU A 43 -1.71 -4.22 1.53
N ILE A 44 -2.58 -3.76 0.63
CA ILE A 44 -3.07 -2.39 0.56
C ILE A 44 -4.45 -2.37 1.22
N GLY A 45 -4.49 -1.87 2.45
CA GLY A 45 -5.72 -1.74 3.21
C GLY A 45 -6.66 -0.67 2.64
N ARG A 46 -7.81 -0.53 3.31
CA ARG A 46 -8.80 0.49 2.97
C ARG A 46 -8.18 1.90 3.07
N SER A 47 -8.54 2.76 2.11
CA SER A 47 -8.30 4.20 2.21
C SER A 47 -9.50 4.88 2.86
N GLU A 48 -9.22 5.81 3.76
CA GLU A 48 -10.21 6.71 4.34
C GLU A 48 -9.80 8.15 4.02
N SER A 49 -10.79 9.01 3.82
CA SER A 49 -10.57 10.43 3.62
C SER A 49 -11.43 11.26 4.56
N ARG A 50 -10.86 12.35 5.09
CA ARG A 50 -11.62 13.34 5.85
C ARG A 50 -11.22 14.75 5.43
N SER A 51 -12.21 15.63 5.38
CA SER A 51 -11.96 17.05 5.16
C SER A 51 -11.31 17.67 6.40
N LEU A 52 -10.29 18.50 6.18
CA LEU A 52 -9.66 19.31 7.22
C LEU A 52 -10.03 20.78 7.03
N PRO A 53 -10.18 21.55 8.13
CA PRO A 53 -10.39 22.98 8.05
C PRO A 53 -9.05 23.67 7.72
N ALA A 54 -8.77 23.85 6.44
CA ALA A 54 -7.63 24.60 5.91
C ALA A 54 -8.11 25.67 4.92
N GLU A 55 -7.41 26.80 4.84
CA GLU A 55 -7.70 27.83 3.85
C GLU A 55 -7.50 27.25 2.43
N GLY A 56 -8.54 27.34 1.59
CA GLY A 56 -8.55 26.68 0.27
C GLY A 56 -9.01 25.21 0.28
N GLY A 57 -9.31 24.64 1.46
CA GLY A 57 -9.77 23.26 1.62
C GLY A 57 -8.61 22.25 1.61
N ALA A 58 -8.70 21.24 2.48
CA ALA A 58 -7.74 20.14 2.52
C ALA A 58 -8.46 18.80 2.76
N ILE A 59 -7.87 17.73 2.23
CA ILE A 59 -8.31 16.37 2.46
C ILE A 59 -7.12 15.61 3.05
N GLU A 60 -7.32 15.04 4.23
CA GLU A 60 -6.40 14.08 4.79
C GLU A 60 -6.80 12.68 4.33
N HIS A 61 -5.80 11.89 3.96
CA HIS A 61 -5.96 10.49 3.61
C HIS A 61 -5.26 9.61 4.64
N LEU A 62 -6.01 8.64 5.17
CA LEU A 62 -5.46 7.54 5.94
C LEU A 62 -5.44 6.30 5.05
N LEU A 63 -4.29 5.66 4.94
CA LEU A 63 -4.10 4.43 4.20
C LEU A 63 -3.15 3.51 4.97
N THR A 64 -3.51 2.24 5.07
CA THR A 64 -2.68 1.23 5.73
C THR A 64 -2.00 0.35 4.69
N LEU A 65 -0.69 0.21 4.83
CA LEU A 65 0.13 -0.76 4.11
C LEU A 65 0.60 -1.81 5.10
N THR A 66 0.39 -3.09 4.79
CA THR A 66 0.80 -4.21 5.65
C THR A 66 1.74 -5.12 4.89
N VAL A 67 3.02 -5.09 5.26
CA VAL A 67 4.03 -6.00 4.73
C VAL A 67 4.02 -7.28 5.57
N VAL A 68 3.90 -8.42 4.90
CA VAL A 68 3.86 -9.73 5.56
C VAL A 68 5.03 -10.58 5.07
N SER A 69 5.81 -11.08 6.01
CA SER A 69 6.99 -11.92 5.80
C SER A 69 6.92 -13.16 6.69
N ARG A 70 7.64 -14.23 6.31
CA ARG A 70 7.84 -15.44 7.12
C ARG A 70 9.22 -15.50 7.78
N PHE A 71 10.05 -14.48 7.59
CA PHE A 71 11.33 -14.38 8.26
C PHE A 71 11.13 -14.37 9.79
N GLN A 72 12.05 -14.97 10.53
CA GLN A 72 12.03 -14.99 11.99
C GLN A 72 12.49 -13.63 12.54
N GLY A 73 11.67 -12.60 12.34
CA GLY A 73 11.94 -11.22 12.73
C GLY A 73 11.32 -10.21 11.77
N ALA A 74 11.32 -8.93 12.14
CA ALA A 74 10.74 -7.86 11.31
C ALA A 74 11.73 -7.31 10.27
N GLU A 75 12.97 -7.79 10.23
CA GLU A 75 14.04 -7.24 9.37
C GLU A 75 13.70 -7.31 7.89
N GLU A 76 13.21 -8.45 7.38
CA GLU A 76 12.80 -8.58 5.98
C GLU A 76 11.63 -7.67 5.60
N ALA A 77 10.77 -7.31 6.57
CA ALA A 77 9.67 -6.37 6.34
C ALA A 77 10.09 -4.89 6.44
N LYS A 78 11.28 -4.60 6.99
CA LYS A 78 11.81 -3.24 7.22
C LYS A 78 12.94 -2.84 6.27
N ALA A 79 13.60 -3.82 5.64
CA ALA A 79 14.73 -3.62 4.72
C ALA A 79 14.31 -2.86 3.46
#